data_AF-A0A536AL43-F1
#
_entry.id   AF-A0A536AL43-F1
#
_cell.length_a   1.000
_cell.length_b   1.000
_cell.length_c   1.000
_cell.angle_alpha   90.00
_cell.angle_beta   90.00
_cell.angle_gamma   90.00
#
_symmetry.space_group_name_H-M   'P 1'
#
loop_
_entity.id
_entity.type
_entity.pdbx_description
1 polymer ?
#
loop_
_entity_poly.entity_id
_entity_poly.type
_entity_poly.pdbx_seq_one_letter_code
_entity_poly.pdbx_strand_id
1 'polypeptide(L)'
;MRLGTGLRAVAVASLALFVIAACGGGTGSPQRLAGGKAVFAEAPNAKPNYIFPLASGGFFSVANLSQFQFLTYRPLYWFGSNGTVKLNSSLSLAQDPEAPFNTVITDAFGGSTAADMDNWGGGWIFAPDYYPTGDEIFSTGAGSNGGAYSDPKNDANTVASTSSNDIKALNTYEDYLAQQLPVIWIPVADSALSLVKKTMHGWDPQDPLL
;
A
#
# COMPACT_ATOMS: atom_id res chain seq x y z
N MET A 1 -59.56 -6.60 -43.85
CA MET A 1 -60.93 -6.71 -43.30
C MET A 1 -60.86 -6.34 -41.82
N ARG A 2 -61.60 -5.28 -41.45
CA ARG A 2 -61.90 -4.75 -40.11
C ARG A 2 -60.85 -3.87 -39.40
N LEU A 3 -61.13 -2.58 -39.55
CA LEU A 3 -60.80 -1.41 -38.74
C LEU A 3 -61.29 -1.54 -37.28
N GLY A 4 -60.58 -0.89 -36.36
CA GLY A 4 -61.06 -0.56 -35.02
C GLY A 4 -60.35 0.69 -34.49
N THR A 5 -61.04 1.82 -34.53
CA THR A 5 -60.62 3.19 -34.20
C THR A 5 -60.70 3.51 -32.70
N GLY A 6 -59.66 4.19 -32.19
CA GLY A 6 -59.75 5.38 -31.32
C GLY A 6 -59.96 5.23 -29.82
N LEU A 7 -59.04 5.77 -29.01
CA LEU A 7 -59.32 6.87 -28.08
C LEU A 7 -58.02 7.55 -27.59
N ARG A 8 -58.10 8.87 -27.34
CA ARG A 8 -57.01 9.77 -26.96
C ARG A 8 -56.80 9.83 -25.44
N ALA A 9 -55.54 10.05 -25.07
CA ALA A 9 -55.00 10.79 -23.91
C ALA A 9 -55.25 10.29 -22.48
N VAL A 10 -54.17 9.95 -21.77
CA VAL A 10 -53.73 10.65 -20.55
C VAL A 10 -52.19 10.66 -20.54
N ALA A 11 -51.61 11.86 -20.46
CA ALA A 11 -50.19 12.07 -20.25
C ALA A 11 -49.81 11.72 -18.81
N VAL A 12 -48.84 10.82 -18.63
CA VAL A 12 -48.07 10.73 -17.39
C VAL A 12 -46.60 10.79 -17.78
N ALA A 13 -45.99 11.93 -17.47
CA ALA A 13 -44.57 12.16 -17.61
C ALA A 13 -43.83 11.39 -16.51
N SER A 14 -43.09 10.36 -16.89
CA SER A 14 -42.01 9.80 -16.08
C SER A 14 -40.80 9.60 -16.97
N LEU A 15 -39.94 10.61 -16.92
CA LEU A 15 -38.64 10.65 -17.60
C LEU A 15 -37.68 9.73 -16.82
N ALA A 16 -37.56 8.47 -17.25
CA ALA A 16 -36.48 7.59 -16.83
C ALA A 16 -35.77 7.07 -18.08
N LEU A 17 -34.92 7.94 -18.64
CA LEU A 17 -34.00 7.58 -19.71
C LEU A 17 -32.93 6.65 -19.13
N PHE A 18 -33.09 5.36 -19.40
CA PHE A 18 -31.96 4.44 -19.51
C PHE A 18 -31.05 4.95 -20.62
N VAL A 19 -29.88 5.47 -20.25
CA VAL A 19 -28.75 5.60 -21.18
C VAL A 19 -27.65 4.67 -20.70
N ILE A 20 -27.52 3.56 -21.42
CA ILE A 20 -26.33 2.73 -21.46
C ILE A 20 -25.23 3.58 -22.10
N ALA A 21 -24.16 3.88 -21.37
CA ALA A 21 -22.91 4.37 -21.93
C ALA A 21 -21.75 3.66 -21.23
N ALA A 22 -21.52 2.42 -21.66
CA ALA A 22 -20.24 1.75 -21.51
C ALA A 22 -19.27 2.26 -22.58
N CYS A 23 -17.99 2.36 -22.20
CA CYS A 23 -16.81 2.53 -23.05
C CYS A 23 -16.63 3.90 -23.73
N GLY A 24 -15.95 4.80 -23.01
CA GLY A 24 -15.25 5.94 -23.59
C GLY A 24 -13.96 6.18 -22.82
N GLY A 25 -12.82 5.79 -23.40
CA GLY A 25 -11.49 6.10 -22.88
C GLY A 25 -11.27 7.60 -22.88
N GLY A 26 -11.55 8.24 -21.74
CA GLY A 26 -11.19 9.62 -21.49
C GLY A 26 -9.79 9.67 -20.91
N THR A 27 -8.86 10.27 -21.65
CA THR A 27 -7.55 10.74 -21.18
C THR A 27 -7.72 11.93 -20.24
N GLY A 28 -8.47 11.75 -19.15
CA GLY A 28 -8.50 12.68 -18.05
C GLY A 28 -7.33 12.33 -17.14
N SER A 29 -6.35 13.22 -17.00
CA SER A 29 -5.37 13.13 -15.93
C SER A 29 -6.12 12.86 -14.62
N PRO A 30 -5.81 11.80 -13.86
CA PRO A 30 -6.54 11.49 -12.64
C PRO A 30 -6.56 12.72 -11.74
N GLN A 31 -7.74 13.33 -11.60
CA GLN A 31 -7.88 14.53 -10.80
C GLN A 31 -7.65 14.11 -9.35
N ARG A 32 -6.61 14.64 -8.70
CA ARG A 32 -6.43 14.46 -7.26
C ARG A 32 -7.74 14.89 -6.59
N LEU A 33 -8.39 13.95 -5.92
CA LEU A 33 -9.55 14.26 -5.10
C LEU A 33 -9.10 15.30 -4.07
N ALA A 34 -9.81 16.42 -3.98
CA ALA A 34 -9.55 17.38 -2.93
C ALA A 34 -9.70 16.66 -1.59
N GLY A 35 -8.65 16.69 -0.77
CA GLY A 35 -8.58 15.93 0.48
C GLY A 35 -9.78 16.19 1.40
N GLY A 36 -10.15 15.19 2.19
CA GLY A 36 -11.24 15.26 3.18
C GLY A 36 -10.75 14.94 4.59
N LYS A 37 -11.62 15.12 5.59
CA LYS A 37 -11.38 14.62 6.94
C LYS A 37 -11.76 13.14 7.00
N ALA A 38 -10.80 12.26 7.24
CA ALA A 38 -11.07 10.87 7.62
C ALA A 38 -11.24 10.79 9.14
N VAL A 39 -12.29 10.11 9.61
CA VAL A 39 -12.50 9.82 11.03
C VAL A 39 -12.38 8.31 11.20
N PHE A 40 -11.43 7.90 12.03
CA PHE A 40 -11.19 6.50 12.36
C PHE A 40 -11.31 6.30 13.88
N ALA A 41 -11.88 5.18 14.29
CA ALA A 41 -12.12 4.87 15.70
C ALA A 41 -10.96 4.05 16.25
N GLU A 42 -10.23 4.63 17.19
CA GLU A 42 -9.12 3.98 17.88
C GLU A 42 -9.54 3.50 19.28
N ALA A 43 -8.93 2.41 19.74
CA ALA A 43 -9.03 2.00 21.13
C ALA A 43 -8.41 3.07 22.07
N PRO A 44 -8.80 3.12 23.35
CA PRO A 44 -8.14 4.00 24.32
C PRO A 44 -6.62 3.81 24.29
N ASN A 45 -5.87 4.91 24.17
CA ASN A 45 -4.40 4.94 24.05
C ASN A 45 -3.80 4.35 22.77
N ALA A 46 -4.58 3.99 21.75
CA ALA A 46 -4.09 3.47 20.48
C ALA A 46 -4.01 4.54 19.37
N LYS A 47 -3.77 5.81 19.71
CA LYS A 47 -3.73 6.89 18.70
C LYS A 47 -2.50 6.72 17.81
N PRO A 48 -2.64 6.59 16.47
CA PRO A 48 -1.51 6.58 15.56
C PRO A 48 -0.70 7.87 15.70
N ASN A 49 0.62 7.74 15.72
CA ASN A 49 1.57 8.84 15.92
C ASN A 49 2.70 8.83 14.88
N TYR A 50 2.63 7.94 13.89
CA TYR A 50 3.63 7.83 12.84
C TYR A 50 2.97 7.38 11.54
N ILE A 51 3.23 8.10 10.44
CA ILE A 51 2.58 7.88 9.15
C ILE A 51 3.53 7.29 8.11
N PHE A 52 4.84 7.52 8.23
CA PHE A 52 5.79 7.11 7.22
C PHE A 52 6.01 5.59 7.25
N PRO A 53 6.16 4.90 6.10
CA PRO A 53 6.25 3.43 6.05
C PRO A 53 7.56 2.83 6.58
N LEU A 54 8.48 3.65 7.08
CA LEU A 54 9.74 3.22 7.70
C LEU A 54 9.75 3.60 9.19
N ALA A 55 9.08 2.81 10.03
CA ALA A 55 8.98 3.13 11.45
C ALA A 55 10.19 2.60 12.26
N SER A 56 10.69 3.43 13.19
CA SER A 56 11.61 2.95 14.23
C SER A 56 10.88 2.05 15.23
N GLY A 57 11.63 1.28 16.02
CA GLY A 57 11.05 0.42 17.07
C GLY A 57 10.15 1.16 18.07
N GLY A 58 10.37 2.46 18.32
CA GLY A 58 9.51 3.27 19.21
C GLY A 58 8.14 3.62 18.60
N PHE A 59 8.01 3.52 17.28
CA PHE A 59 6.77 3.75 16.54
C PHE A 59 6.18 2.46 15.97
N PHE A 60 6.85 1.32 16.18
CA PHE A 60 6.37 -0.01 15.79
C PHE A 60 5.16 -0.39 16.67
N SER A 61 3.95 -0.23 16.14
CA SER A 61 2.72 -0.55 16.84
C SER A 61 1.64 -1.02 15.87
N VAL A 62 0.70 -1.83 16.36
CA VAL A 62 -0.50 -2.25 15.62
C VAL A 62 -1.30 -1.04 15.12
N ALA A 63 -1.36 0.03 15.91
CA ALA A 63 -2.06 1.26 15.54
C ALA A 63 -1.43 1.94 14.31
N ASN A 64 -0.11 2.07 14.27
CA ASN A 64 0.58 2.66 13.13
C ASN A 64 0.62 1.71 11.92
N LEU A 65 1.08 0.47 12.10
CA LEU A 65 1.41 -0.44 11.00
C LEU A 65 0.19 -1.19 10.47
N SER A 66 -0.59 -1.83 11.35
CA SER A 66 -1.66 -2.74 10.94
C SER A 66 -3.02 -2.05 10.75
N GLN A 67 -3.23 -0.89 11.36
CA GLN A 67 -4.49 -0.14 11.27
C GLN A 67 -4.34 1.09 10.39
N PHE A 68 -3.47 2.02 10.77
CA PHE A 68 -3.38 3.30 10.07
C PHE A 68 -2.74 3.17 8.69
N GLN A 69 -1.58 2.52 8.56
CA GLN A 69 -0.90 2.36 7.27
C GLN A 69 -1.71 1.54 6.25
N PHE A 70 -2.43 0.50 6.69
CA PHE A 70 -3.33 -0.26 5.81
C PHE A 70 -4.49 0.57 5.24
N LEU A 71 -4.89 1.66 5.92
CA LEU A 71 -5.91 2.58 5.41
C LEU A 71 -5.33 3.65 4.48
N THR A 72 -4.03 3.97 4.61
CA THR A 72 -3.37 5.00 3.79
C THR A 72 -2.72 4.44 2.53
N TYR A 73 -2.27 3.18 2.57
CA TYR A 73 -1.57 2.51 1.48
C TYR A 73 -2.41 1.34 0.95
N ARG A 74 -2.64 1.30 -0.37
CA ARG A 74 -3.48 0.28 -0.99
C ARG A 74 -2.67 -1.00 -1.22
N PRO A 75 -3.13 -2.18 -0.74
CA PRO A 75 -2.44 -3.44 -1.00
C PRO A 75 -2.55 -3.84 -2.48
N LEU A 76 -1.54 -4.56 -2.97
CA LEU A 76 -1.50 -5.08 -4.33
C LEU A 76 -2.43 -6.27 -4.53
N TYR A 77 -2.50 -7.16 -3.53
CA TYR A 77 -3.28 -8.38 -3.57
C TYR A 77 -4.42 -8.32 -2.58
N TRP A 78 -5.60 -8.73 -3.02
CA TRP A 78 -6.78 -8.91 -2.19
C TRP A 78 -7.16 -10.38 -2.18
N PHE A 79 -7.34 -10.96 -0.99
CA PHE A 79 -7.79 -12.33 -0.83
C PHE A 79 -9.23 -12.36 -0.33
N GLY A 80 -9.98 -13.37 -0.76
CA GLY A 80 -11.38 -13.53 -0.44
C GLY A 80 -12.29 -13.29 -1.65
N SER A 81 -12.97 -14.35 -2.08
CA SER A 81 -14.01 -14.27 -3.11
C SER A 81 -15.13 -15.24 -2.76
N ASN A 82 -16.35 -14.72 -2.56
CA ASN A 82 -17.55 -15.50 -2.22
C ASN A 82 -17.36 -16.48 -1.04
N GLY A 83 -16.72 -16.03 0.03
CA GLY A 83 -16.45 -16.84 1.22
C GLY A 83 -15.34 -17.90 1.07
N THR A 84 -14.62 -17.88 -0.05
CA THR A 84 -13.45 -18.75 -0.28
C THR A 84 -12.15 -17.97 -0.17
N VAL A 85 -11.12 -18.60 0.40
CA VAL A 85 -9.76 -18.05 0.47
C VAL A 85 -9.08 -18.23 -0.89
N LYS A 86 -9.39 -17.33 -1.82
CA LYS A 86 -8.81 -17.26 -3.16
C LYS A 86 -8.38 -15.83 -3.46
N LEU A 87 -7.38 -15.67 -4.32
CA LEU A 87 -7.01 -14.36 -4.85
C LEU A 87 -8.21 -13.74 -5.56
N ASN A 88 -8.50 -12.49 -5.23
CA ASN A 88 -9.55 -11.69 -5.84
C ASN A 88 -8.92 -10.77 -6.88
N SER A 89 -8.78 -11.27 -8.10
CA SER A 89 -8.17 -10.55 -9.22
C SER A 89 -8.94 -9.28 -9.62
N SER A 90 -10.22 -9.15 -9.24
CA SER A 90 -11.02 -7.95 -9.50
C SER A 90 -10.73 -6.79 -8.55
N LEU A 91 -10.27 -7.07 -7.32
CA LEU A 91 -9.89 -6.05 -6.34
C LEU A 91 -8.37 -5.80 -6.31
N SER A 92 -7.58 -6.83 -6.68
CA SER A 92 -6.13 -6.77 -6.78
C SER A 92 -5.67 -5.78 -7.86
N LEU A 93 -4.58 -5.08 -7.58
CA LEU A 93 -3.91 -4.18 -8.52
C LEU A 93 -2.85 -4.90 -9.36
N ALA A 94 -2.30 -6.00 -8.85
CA ALA A 94 -1.29 -6.79 -9.52
C ALA A 94 -1.90 -8.04 -10.18
N GLN A 95 -1.24 -8.52 -11.24
CA GLN A 95 -1.50 -9.83 -11.84
C GLN A 95 -1.04 -10.95 -10.91
N ASP A 96 -1.46 -12.18 -11.19
CA ASP A 96 -1.02 -13.35 -10.43
C ASP A 96 0.52 -13.46 -10.42
N PRO A 97 1.16 -13.84 -9.29
CA PRO A 97 2.61 -14.00 -9.25
C PRO A 97 3.09 -15.10 -10.23
N GLU A 98 4.00 -14.75 -11.15
CA GLU A 98 4.47 -15.69 -12.19
C GLU A 98 5.85 -16.32 -11.90
N ALA A 99 6.58 -15.85 -10.88
CA ALA A 99 7.97 -16.23 -10.63
C ALA A 99 8.26 -16.57 -9.15
N PRO A 100 9.22 -17.49 -8.87
CA PRO A 100 9.67 -17.78 -7.50
C PRO A 100 10.52 -16.63 -6.93
N PHE A 101 10.61 -16.56 -5.60
CA PHE A 101 11.35 -15.53 -4.86
C PHE A 101 12.76 -15.27 -5.39
N ASN A 102 13.57 -16.31 -5.60
CA ASN A 102 14.96 -16.14 -6.06
C ASN A 102 15.06 -15.45 -7.43
N THR A 103 14.08 -15.65 -8.30
CA THR A 103 14.03 -14.98 -9.61
C THR A 103 13.73 -13.50 -9.43
N VAL A 104 12.67 -13.17 -8.68
CA VAL A 104 12.23 -11.79 -8.45
C VAL A 104 13.34 -10.97 -7.77
N ILE A 105 14.02 -11.52 -6.76
CA ILE A 105 15.14 -10.83 -6.09
C ILE A 105 16.33 -10.67 -7.04
N THR A 106 16.65 -11.68 -7.85
CA THR A 106 17.76 -11.56 -8.80
C THR A 106 17.48 -10.47 -9.82
N ASP A 107 16.23 -10.32 -10.26
CA ASP A 107 15.82 -9.28 -11.20
C ASP A 107 15.85 -7.89 -10.55
N ALA A 108 15.31 -7.77 -9.33
CA ALA A 108 15.25 -6.53 -8.56
C ALA A 108 16.62 -5.92 -8.28
N PHE A 109 17.65 -6.74 -8.07
CA PHE A 109 19.02 -6.28 -7.82
C PHE A 109 19.96 -6.44 -9.03
N GLY A 110 19.48 -7.10 -10.09
CA GLY A 110 20.23 -7.38 -11.32
C GLY A 110 20.07 -6.31 -12.40
N GLY A 111 19.24 -5.28 -12.15
CA GLY A 111 18.98 -4.20 -13.12
C GLY A 111 18.14 -4.65 -14.30
N SER A 112 17.15 -5.52 -14.06
CA SER A 112 16.24 -5.99 -15.11
C SER A 112 15.60 -4.83 -15.86
N THR A 113 15.63 -4.90 -17.19
CA THR A 113 14.90 -3.97 -18.07
C THR A 113 13.52 -4.52 -18.45
N ALA A 114 13.14 -5.68 -17.92
CA ALA A 114 11.93 -6.41 -18.31
C ALA A 114 10.77 -6.23 -17.32
N ALA A 115 11.05 -5.88 -16.07
CA ALA A 115 10.04 -5.64 -15.04
C ALA A 115 9.79 -4.15 -14.85
N ASP A 116 8.53 -3.72 -14.92
CA ASP A 116 8.11 -2.37 -14.51
C ASP A 116 8.08 -2.23 -12.98
N MET A 117 8.02 -3.35 -12.24
CA MET A 117 7.97 -3.40 -10.77
C MET A 117 8.32 -4.80 -10.24
N ASP A 118 9.22 -4.87 -9.26
CA ASP A 118 9.54 -6.10 -8.51
C ASP A 118 8.96 -6.07 -7.10
N ASN A 119 8.30 -7.15 -6.68
CA ASN A 119 7.81 -7.32 -5.32
C ASN A 119 7.98 -8.78 -4.86
N TRP A 120 8.85 -8.98 -3.87
CA TRP A 120 9.14 -10.28 -3.26
C TRP A 120 8.48 -10.47 -1.89
N GLY A 121 7.62 -9.54 -1.45
CA GLY A 121 6.80 -9.66 -0.25
C GLY A 121 7.51 -9.43 1.09
N GLY A 122 8.84 -9.32 1.10
CA GLY A 122 9.61 -9.17 2.34
C GLY A 122 9.85 -7.72 2.78
N GLY A 123 9.72 -6.75 1.88
CA GLY A 123 10.01 -5.34 2.17
C GLY A 123 11.43 -5.12 2.73
N TRP A 124 11.56 -4.16 3.63
CA TRP A 124 12.79 -3.86 4.35
C TRP A 124 12.53 -3.73 5.86
N ILE A 125 13.46 -4.21 6.67
CA ILE A 125 13.48 -4.06 8.12
C ILE A 125 14.86 -3.55 8.54
N PHE A 126 14.85 -2.51 9.37
CA PHE A 126 16.04 -1.98 10.03
C PHE A 126 16.45 -2.92 11.18
N ALA A 127 17.37 -3.85 10.92
CA ALA A 127 17.94 -4.76 11.91
C ALA A 127 19.35 -5.26 11.48
N PRO A 128 20.33 -5.36 12.40
CA PRO A 128 20.24 -5.09 13.83
C PRO A 128 20.29 -3.60 14.19
N ASP A 129 20.54 -2.71 13.23
CA ASP A 129 20.42 -1.27 13.42
C ASP A 129 18.96 -0.87 13.24
N TYR A 130 18.25 -0.64 14.36
CA TYR A 130 16.81 -0.38 14.39
C TYR A 130 16.43 1.08 14.15
N TYR A 131 17.43 1.94 13.91
CA TYR A 131 17.16 3.34 13.59
C TYR A 131 16.87 3.46 12.09
N PRO A 132 15.74 4.06 11.67
CA PRO A 132 15.27 3.99 10.27
C PRO A 132 16.00 4.99 9.36
N THR A 133 17.33 4.95 9.37
CA THR A 133 18.17 5.78 8.51
C THR A 133 18.09 5.28 7.08
N GLY A 134 17.95 6.17 6.10
CA GLY A 134 17.79 5.74 4.71
C GLY A 134 19.05 5.23 4.02
N ASP A 135 20.19 5.19 4.70
CA ASP A 135 21.50 4.96 4.09
C ASP A 135 21.68 3.55 3.54
N GLU A 136 21.07 2.54 4.16
CA GLU A 136 21.19 1.15 3.69
C GLU A 136 20.30 0.84 2.48
N ILE A 137 19.29 1.68 2.20
CA ILE A 137 18.24 1.41 1.19
C ILE A 137 18.09 2.48 0.10
N PHE A 138 18.35 3.76 0.40
CA PHE A 138 18.09 4.89 -0.50
C PHE A 138 19.28 5.85 -0.64
N SER A 139 20.45 5.47 -0.17
CA SER A 139 21.69 6.08 -0.63
C SER A 139 22.12 5.51 -1.98
N THR A 140 22.74 6.35 -2.79
CA THR A 140 23.35 5.95 -4.06
C THR A 140 24.35 4.81 -3.82
N GLY A 141 24.10 3.67 -4.46
CA GLY A 141 24.98 2.49 -4.35
C GLY A 141 24.83 1.68 -3.07
N ALA A 142 23.82 1.95 -2.24
CA ALA A 142 23.53 1.12 -1.07
C ALA A 142 23.15 -0.31 -1.46
N GLY A 143 23.54 -1.29 -0.64
CA GLY A 143 23.38 -2.72 -0.99
C GLY A 143 21.93 -3.16 -1.16
N SER A 144 21.00 -2.53 -0.44
CA SER A 144 19.57 -2.84 -0.50
C SER A 144 18.78 -1.93 -1.44
N ASN A 145 19.48 -1.06 -2.18
CA ASN A 145 18.90 -0.16 -3.17
C ASN A 145 18.72 -0.87 -4.53
N GLY A 146 17.84 -1.88 -4.57
CA GLY A 146 17.57 -2.66 -5.78
C GLY A 146 17.07 -1.81 -6.94
N GLY A 147 16.26 -0.78 -6.65
CA GLY A 147 15.75 0.16 -7.65
C GLY A 147 16.79 1.14 -8.22
N ALA A 148 18.06 1.06 -7.80
CA ALA A 148 19.14 1.96 -8.21
C ALA A 148 18.81 3.45 -8.06
N TYR A 149 18.02 3.81 -7.04
CA TYR A 149 17.68 5.19 -6.75
C TYR A 149 18.95 6.00 -6.45
N SER A 150 19.09 7.17 -7.07
CA SER A 150 20.25 8.04 -6.87
C SER A 150 19.82 9.49 -6.93
N ASP A 151 19.95 10.19 -5.80
CA ASP A 151 19.66 11.62 -5.68
C ASP A 151 20.63 12.24 -4.66
N PRO A 152 21.49 13.19 -5.08
CA PRO A 152 22.54 13.73 -4.21
C PRO A 152 21.98 14.50 -3.01
N LYS A 153 20.74 15.00 -3.10
CA LYS A 153 20.09 15.67 -1.97
C LYS A 153 19.59 14.64 -0.95
N ASN A 154 19.03 13.51 -1.40
CA ASN A 154 18.69 12.42 -0.50
C ASN A 154 19.94 11.80 0.14
N ASP A 155 21.04 11.64 -0.60
CA ASP A 155 22.31 11.16 -0.05
C ASP A 155 22.81 12.05 1.09
N ALA A 156 22.69 13.37 0.95
CA ALA A 156 23.03 14.29 2.04
C ALA A 156 22.08 14.14 3.25
N ASN A 157 20.79 13.90 3.01
CA ASN A 157 19.80 13.69 4.07
C ASN A 157 20.02 12.38 4.82
N THR A 158 20.39 11.29 4.15
CA THR A 158 20.68 9.99 4.80
C THR A 158 21.98 10.06 5.61
N VAL A 159 23.01 10.77 5.13
CA VAL A 159 24.21 11.05 5.93
C VAL A 159 23.87 11.88 7.19
N ALA A 160 22.96 12.84 7.08
CA ALA A 160 22.51 13.60 8.24
C ALA A 160 21.74 12.74 9.24
N SER A 161 20.91 11.79 8.78
CA SER A 161 20.13 10.92 9.67
C SER A 161 20.99 9.90 10.43
N THR A 162 22.15 9.50 9.91
CA THR A 162 23.09 8.60 10.60
C THR A 162 24.01 9.31 11.60
N SER A 163 24.24 10.61 11.43
CA SER A 163 25.20 11.38 12.25
C SER A 163 24.57 12.33 13.27
N SER A 164 23.30 12.70 13.07
CA SER A 164 22.56 13.60 13.95
C SER A 164 21.85 12.84 15.08
N ASN A 165 21.76 13.47 16.25
CA ASN A 165 20.89 13.03 17.35
C ASN A 165 19.57 13.83 17.43
N ASP A 166 19.35 14.80 16.54
CA ASP A 166 18.09 15.54 16.41
C ASP A 166 17.16 14.83 15.44
N ILE A 167 15.95 14.47 15.91
CA ILE A 167 14.88 13.85 15.14
C ILE A 167 14.52 14.64 13.86
N LYS A 168 14.80 15.95 13.82
CA LYS A 168 14.61 16.77 12.62
C LYS A 168 15.42 16.27 11.42
N ALA A 169 16.59 15.66 11.63
CA ALA A 169 17.37 15.09 10.54
C ALA A 169 16.61 13.91 9.90
N LEU A 170 16.04 13.05 10.73
CA LEU A 170 15.20 11.94 10.27
C LEU A 170 13.95 12.45 9.54
N ASN A 171 13.21 13.40 10.14
CA ASN A 171 12.04 13.98 9.49
C ASN A 171 12.38 14.64 8.14
N THR A 172 13.53 15.32 8.04
CA THR A 172 13.98 15.94 6.78
C THR A 172 14.21 14.91 5.68
N TYR A 173 14.82 13.77 6.04
CA TYR A 173 14.98 12.63 5.14
C TYR A 173 13.61 12.05 4.71
N GLU A 174 12.74 11.73 5.68
CA GLU A 174 11.43 11.13 5.41
C GLU A 174 10.52 12.04 4.57
N ASP A 175 10.44 13.34 4.92
CA ASP A 175 9.62 14.33 4.20
C ASP A 175 10.09 14.53 2.75
N TYR A 176 11.40 14.44 2.51
CA TYR A 176 11.96 14.53 1.18
C TYR A 176 11.66 13.26 0.38
N LEU A 177 11.91 12.09 0.96
CA LEU A 177 11.70 10.80 0.31
C LEU A 177 10.22 10.54 -0.01
N ALA A 178 9.30 11.00 0.86
CA ALA A 178 7.85 10.94 0.64
C ALA A 178 7.40 11.69 -0.63
N GLN A 179 8.19 12.64 -1.12
CA GLN A 179 7.93 13.37 -2.37
C GLN A 179 8.64 12.73 -3.57
N GLN A 180 9.81 12.12 -3.35
CA GLN A 180 10.58 11.45 -4.40
C GLN A 180 9.95 10.12 -4.83
N LEU A 181 9.32 9.40 -3.89
CA LEU A 181 8.65 8.12 -4.13
C LEU A 181 9.52 7.12 -4.93
N PRO A 182 10.75 6.78 -4.44
CA PRO A 182 11.64 5.85 -5.14
C PRO A 182 11.08 4.42 -5.22
N VAL A 183 10.12 4.10 -4.35
CA VAL A 183 9.38 2.84 -4.31
C VAL A 183 7.89 3.14 -4.14
N ILE A 184 7.07 2.15 -4.50
CA ILE A 184 5.64 2.17 -4.18
C ILE A 184 5.48 1.62 -2.76
N TRP A 185 5.03 2.47 -1.85
CA TRP A 185 4.70 2.06 -0.50
C TRP A 185 3.41 1.25 -0.48
N ILE A 186 3.53 -0.01 -0.09
CA ILE A 186 2.42 -0.94 0.10
C ILE A 186 2.47 -1.48 1.53
N PRO A 187 1.32 -1.75 2.16
CA PRO A 187 1.33 -2.35 3.48
C PRO A 187 1.95 -3.74 3.40
N VAL A 188 2.76 -4.08 4.40
CA VAL A 188 3.26 -5.45 4.57
C VAL A 188 2.06 -6.34 4.91
N ALA A 189 1.86 -7.41 4.15
CA ALA A 189 0.76 -8.33 4.39
C ALA A 189 0.96 -9.06 5.73
N ASP A 190 -0.13 -9.42 6.40
CA ASP A 190 -0.07 -10.29 7.58
C ASP A 190 0.60 -11.62 7.17
N SER A 191 1.77 -11.90 7.74
CA SER A 191 2.58 -13.09 7.46
C SER A 191 1.90 -14.38 7.94
N ALA A 192 1.08 -14.28 8.98
CA ALA A 192 0.31 -15.39 9.52
C ALA A 192 -1.01 -14.91 10.16
N LEU A 193 -2.06 -15.73 10.05
CA LEU A 193 -3.33 -15.54 10.75
C LEU A 193 -3.62 -16.75 11.64
N SER A 194 -3.63 -16.54 12.96
CA SER A 194 -3.95 -17.60 13.93
C SER A 194 -5.41 -17.51 14.39
N LEU A 195 -6.22 -18.51 14.06
CA LEU A 195 -7.57 -18.67 14.61
C LEU A 195 -7.52 -19.59 15.83
N VAL A 196 -7.60 -18.99 17.02
CA VAL A 196 -7.54 -19.72 18.29
C VAL A 196 -8.93 -19.85 18.89
N LYS A 197 -9.34 -21.08 19.24
CA LYS A 197 -10.61 -21.32 19.92
C LYS A 197 -10.56 -20.68 21.32
N LYS A 198 -11.61 -19.96 21.72
CA LYS A 198 -11.67 -19.23 23.01
C LYS A 198 -11.36 -20.10 24.25
N THR A 199 -11.56 -21.41 24.17
CA THR A 199 -11.30 -22.37 25.25
C THR A 199 -9.92 -23.03 25.17
N MET A 200 -9.06 -22.61 24.24
CA MET A 200 -7.72 -23.16 24.06
C MET A 200 -6.75 -22.44 25.01
N HIS A 201 -5.99 -23.24 25.77
CA HIS A 201 -4.96 -22.77 26.69
C HIS A 201 -3.58 -23.15 26.15
N GLY A 202 -2.54 -22.40 26.54
CA GLY A 202 -1.16 -22.70 26.14
C GLY A 202 -0.80 -22.31 24.70
N TRP A 203 -1.53 -21.36 24.11
CA TRP A 203 -1.12 -20.74 22.84
C TRP A 203 -0.31 -19.49 23.15
N ASP A 204 0.74 -19.26 22.39
CA ASP A 204 1.54 -18.04 22.45
C ASP A 204 1.16 -17.10 21.30
N PRO A 205 1.19 -15.77 21.52
CA PRO A 205 1.09 -14.79 20.44
C PRO A 205 2.10 -15.06 19.32
N GLN A 206 1.72 -14.76 18.08
CA GLN A 206 2.67 -14.82 16.97
C GLN A 206 3.83 -13.85 17.22
N ASP A 207 5.03 -14.26 16.79
CA ASP A 207 6.20 -13.38 16.81
C ASP A 207 5.92 -12.17 15.90
N PRO A 208 6.01 -10.93 16.41
CA PRO A 208 5.72 -9.73 15.64
C PRO A 208 6.73 -9.44 14.53
N LEU A 209 7.84 -10.19 14.44
CA LEU A 209 8.86 -10.08 13.40
C LEU A 209 8.70 -11.12 12.27
N LEU A 210 7.72 -12.03 12.36
CA LEU A 210 7.41 -12.99 11.30
C LEU A 210 6.58 -12.36 10.19
#